data_AF-A0A919EGQ9-F1
#
_entry.id   AF-A0A919EGQ9-F1
#
_cell.length_a   1.000
_cell.length_b   1.000
_cell.length_c   1.000
_cell.angle_alpha   90.00
_cell.angle_beta   90.00
_cell.angle_gamma   90.00
#
_symmetry.space_group_name_H-M   'P 1'
#
loop_
_entity.id
_entity.type
_entity.pdbx_description
1 polymer ?
#
loop_
_entity_poly.entity_id
_entity_poly.type
_entity_poly.pdbx_seq_one_letter_code
_entity_poly.pdbx_strand_id
1 'polypeptide(L)' 'MSEHSRPATRTADPAVINCRIRALLRAGELTAEGRAEYGRLLVEWDAAVQAEQELAA' A
#
# COMPACT_ATOMS: atom_id res chain seq x y z
N MET A 1 27.14 20.21 2.23
CA MET A 1 25.91 19.67 2.86
C MET A 1 25.42 18.56 1.96
N SER A 2 25.58 17.30 2.37
CA SER A 2 25.14 16.16 1.56
C SER A 2 23.63 16.02 1.72
N GLU A 3 22.91 16.57 0.74
CA GLU A 3 21.49 16.29 0.54
C GLU A 3 21.36 14.79 0.29
N HIS A 4 21.05 14.06 1.37
CA HIS A 4 20.64 12.68 1.25
C HIS A 4 19.27 12.71 0.60
N SER A 5 19.24 12.75 -0.73
CA SER A 5 18.06 12.41 -1.51
C SER A 5 17.68 10.99 -1.11
N ARG A 6 16.80 10.89 -0.10
CA ARG A 6 16.11 9.65 0.25
C ARG A 6 15.64 9.06 -1.07
N PRO A 7 15.90 7.76 -1.37
CA PRO A 7 15.16 7.14 -2.45
C PRO A 7 13.70 7.35 -2.07
N ALA A 8 12.99 8.17 -2.84
CA ALA A 8 11.55 8.21 -2.81
C ALA A 8 11.15 6.82 -3.29
N THR A 9 11.10 5.85 -2.37
CA THR A 9 10.37 4.62 -2.57
C THR A 9 9.01 5.11 -2.96
N ARG A 10 8.73 5.05 -4.27
CA ARG A 10 7.52 5.62 -4.83
C ARG A 10 6.41 4.77 -4.26
N THR A 11 5.84 5.23 -3.15
CA THR A 11 4.73 4.55 -2.48
C THR A 11 3.67 4.39 -3.56
N ALA A 12 3.22 3.16 -3.77
CA ALA A 12 2.19 2.91 -4.76
C ALA A 12 0.96 3.75 -4.42
N ASP A 13 0.30 4.29 -5.45
CA ASP A 13 -0.94 5.04 -5.29
C ASP A 13 -1.96 4.23 -4.45
N PRO A 14 -2.56 4.80 -3.38
CA PRO A 14 -3.53 4.11 -2.54
C PRO A 14 -4.69 3.49 -3.32
N ALA A 15 -5.12 4.11 -4.42
CA ALA A 15 -6.18 3.57 -5.28
C ALA A 15 -5.73 2.27 -5.96
N VAL A 16 -4.46 2.17 -6.36
CA VAL A 16 -3.88 0.94 -6.93
C VAL A 16 -3.82 -0.17 -5.88
N ILE A 17 -3.39 0.13 -4.66
CA ILE A 17 -3.33 -0.85 -3.57
C ILE A 17 -4.73 -1.34 -3.22
N ASN A 18 -5.71 -0.43 -3.13
CA ASN A 18 -7.11 -0.77 -2.89
C ASN A 18 -7.70 -1.64 -4.01
N CYS A 19 -7.35 -1.39 -5.28
CA CYS A 19 -7.73 -2.27 -6.39
C CYS A 19 -7.18 -3.69 -6.22
N ARG A 20 -5.93 -3.84 -5.78
CA ARG A 20 -5.32 -5.16 -5.49
C ARG A 20 -6.01 -5.87 -4.32
N ILE A 21 -6.31 -5.14 -3.25
CA ILE A 21 -7.08 -5.66 -2.11
C ILE A 21 -8.45 -6.19 -2.59
N ARG A 22 -9.17 -5.38 -3.37
CA ARG A 22 -10.48 -5.79 -3.92
C ARG A 22 -10.39 -6.99 -4.84
N ALA A 23 -9.36 -7.07 -5.67
CA ALA A 23 -9.13 -8.23 -6.54
C ALA A 23 -8.88 -9.49 -5.71
N LEU A 24 -8.06 -9.40 -4.67
CA LEU A 24 -7.75 -10.49 -3.76
C LEU A 24 -9.01 -11.01 -3.05
N LEU A 25 -9.87 -10.10 -2.57
CA LEU A 25 -11.12 -10.46 -1.89
C LEU A 25 -12.20 -11.01 -2.85
N ARG A 26 -12.19 -10.62 -4.12
CA ARG A 26 -13.12 -11.16 -5.13
C ARG A 26 -12.89 -12.64 -5.42
N ALA A 27 -11.70 -13.17 -5.14
CA ALA A 27 -11.40 -14.59 -5.30
C ALA A 27 -12.20 -15.47 -4.31
N GLY A 28 -12.82 -14.89 -3.29
CA GLY A 28 -13.59 -15.60 -2.26
C GLY A 28 -12.76 -15.83 -1.00
N GLU A 29 -12.79 -17.06 -0.47
CA GLU A 29 -11.99 -17.40 0.71
C GLU A 29 -10.49 -17.28 0.41
N LEU A 30 -9.79 -16.55 1.29
CA LEU A 30 -8.34 -16.40 1.18
C LEU A 30 -7.62 -17.67 1.66
N THR A 31 -6.60 -18.11 0.92
CA THR A 31 -5.64 -19.08 1.43
C THR A 31 -4.78 -18.47 2.55
N ALA A 32 -3.90 -19.26 3.16
CA ALA A 32 -2.94 -18.73 4.12
C ALA A 32 -2.02 -17.66 3.50
N GLU A 33 -1.57 -17.90 2.27
CA GLU A 33 -0.77 -16.96 1.48
C GLU A 33 -1.60 -15.71 1.14
N GLY A 34 -2.85 -15.88 0.72
CA GLY A 34 -3.75 -14.77 0.44
C GLY A 34 -3.99 -13.88 1.67
N ARG A 35 -4.11 -14.47 2.87
CA ARG A 35 -4.21 -13.69 4.11
C ARG A 35 -2.92 -12.92 4.41
N ALA A 36 -1.76 -13.53 4.17
CA ALA A 36 -0.47 -12.86 4.36
C ALA A 36 -0.29 -11.70 3.36
N GLU A 37 -0.68 -11.88 2.10
CA GLU A 37 -0.67 -10.82 1.09
C GLU A 37 -1.65 -9.70 1.45
N TYR A 38 -2.88 -10.04 1.87
CA TYR A 38 -3.86 -9.07 2.33
C TYR A 38 -3.31 -8.21 3.48
N GLY A 39 -2.68 -8.83 4.48
CA GLY A 39 -2.05 -8.12 5.59
C GLY A 39 -0.95 -7.14 5.14
N ARG A 40 -0.11 -7.55 4.18
CA ARG A 40 0.92 -6.64 3.60
C ARG A 40 0.28 -5.47 2.86
N LEU A 41 -0.73 -5.73 2.04
CA LEU A 41 -1.43 -4.69 1.28
C LEU A 41 -2.13 -3.67 2.19
N LEU A 42 -2.66 -4.10 3.35
CA LEU A 42 -3.24 -3.17 4.33
C LEU A 42 -2.19 -2.22 4.93
N VAL A 43 -1.01 -2.73 5.28
CA VAL A 43 0.09 -1.90 5.80
C VAL A 43 0.60 -0.94 4.73
N GLU A 44 0.76 -1.41 3.49
CA GLU A 44 1.14 -0.55 2.36
C GLU A 44 0.09 0.53 2.08
N TRP A 45 -1.20 0.18 2.14
CA TRP A 45 -2.29 1.12 1.92
C TRP A 45 -2.34 2.21 2.99
N ASP A 46 -2.21 1.85 4.27
CA ASP A 46 -2.18 2.82 5.37
C ASP A 46 -1.00 3.79 5.20
N ALA A 47 0.21 3.28 4.94
CA ALA A 47 1.38 4.13 4.69
C ALA A 47 1.19 5.05 3.47
N ALA A 48 0.54 4.58 2.41
CA ALA A 48 0.26 5.38 1.22
C ALA A 48 -0.77 6.48 1.51
N VAL A 49 -1.82 6.18 2.26
CA VAL A 49 -2.84 7.15 2.68
C VAL A 49 -2.25 8.22 3.58
N GLN A 50 -1.39 7.85 4.55
CA GLN A 50 -0.71 8.82 5.40
C GLN A 50 0.18 9.76 4.58
N ALA A 51 0.95 9.22 3.63
CA ALA A 51 1.79 10.04 2.76
C ALA A 51 0.98 11.02 1.89
N GLU A 52 -0.19 10.62 1.38
CA GLU A 52 -1.09 11.53 0.64
C GLU A 52 -1.67 12.64 1.54
N GLN A 53 -2.04 12.31 2.78
CA GLN A 53 -2.53 13.29 3.74
C GLN A 53 -1.45 14.30 4.13
N GLU A 54 -0.21 13.86 4.34
CA GLU A 54 0.94 14.72 4.62
C GLU A 54 1.25 15.69 3.46
N LEU A 55 1.04 15.26 2.22
CA LEU A 55 1.22 16.12 1.04
C LEU A 55 0.08 17.14 0.83
N ALA A 56 -1.10 16.87 1.40
CA ALA A 56 -2.29 17.71 1.27
C ALA A 56 -2.46 18.73 2.42
N ALA A 57 -1.64 18.63 3.48
CA ALA A 57 -1.62 19.50 4.65
C ALA A 57 -0.69 20.71 4.47
#